data_AF-A0A9W8HS68-F1
#
_entry.id   AF-A0A9W8HS68-F1
#
_cell.length_a   1.000
_cell.length_b   1.000
_cell.length_c   1.000
_cell.angle_alpha   90.00
_cell.angle_beta   90.00
_cell.angle_gamma   90.00
#
_symmetry.space_group_name_H-M   'P 1'
#
loop_
_entity.id
_entity.type
_entity.pdbx_description
1 polymer ?
#
loop_
_entity_poly.entity_id
_entity_poly.type
_entity_poly.pdbx_seq_one_letter_code
_entity_poly.pdbx_strand_id
1 'polypeptide(L)'
;PNSVGSAGRERRAFKRSAVDSDDDSNSDSDASTHLSESEAKKDDGDESSTEMSSSDEEQMSQKAAAAAKKLSKTQISSKKPAAKKAKTNALVVPKTVVELINTKEGKQVPFLALCKVFEFIEATTKRLEITALTKDLLLQVMKVGRQQLTTTVMLCINKVAPDHEGIELGIGESILMKAIASATGRQIAKVKQDRQELGDLGMVVQRGKTNQRTMFKPQPLSVTKVFNTFKEIALTSGSSSIQKKTGLITGLLAACSDIEAKYLIRSLEGRLRIGLAESTVQVALAQAALLYERGDMGAPEAEDFQQASENLKQVLSEFPIYANVIDSIYEHGISDVANHCMLTPTLPVKPMLAKIEKAADDILRRFEGKPFTCEFKYDGERSQIHYVRRDDGSEECVIFSRNAENNTGKYPDIASSIKEFAKPSVTSFILDCEAVAWDRATGKIRSFQTLSSRKKKVADESEITVGVCCFAFDLLFLNGEPLIRMPLRKRRELMREHFLPVPNKFQFAISKDLTEVEDIQEFLEKSVA
;
A
#
# COMPACT_ATOMS: atom_id res chain seq x y z
N PRO A 1 1.84 -69.37 16.04
CA PRO A 1 2.64 -69.11 14.82
C PRO A 1 2.65 -67.61 14.51
N ASN A 2 3.70 -66.97 15.07
CA ASN A 2 4.40 -65.71 14.75
C ASN A 2 3.61 -64.38 14.58
N SER A 3 3.98 -63.20 15.12
CA SER A 3 4.76 -62.71 16.28
C SER A 3 4.78 -61.16 16.25
N VAL A 4 4.46 -60.49 17.37
CA VAL A 4 5.11 -59.31 18.05
C VAL A 4 5.86 -58.26 17.17
N GLY A 5 5.85 -56.92 17.30
CA GLY A 5 5.35 -55.92 18.27
C GLY A 5 6.34 -54.73 18.44
N SER A 6 5.89 -53.48 18.24
CA SER A 6 6.35 -52.16 18.81
C SER A 6 7.74 -51.50 18.52
N ALA A 7 7.74 -50.16 18.67
CA ALA A 7 8.83 -49.13 18.70
C ALA A 7 9.34 -48.57 17.34
N GLY A 8 9.64 -47.28 17.10
CA GLY A 8 9.68 -46.02 17.88
C GLY A 8 10.65 -45.01 17.22
N ARG A 9 10.40 -43.67 17.40
CA ARG A 9 11.27 -42.48 17.13
C ARG A 9 11.55 -42.07 15.66
N GLU A 10 11.72 -40.79 15.27
CA GLU A 10 12.16 -39.59 15.99
C GLU A 10 11.75 -38.28 15.26
N ARG A 11 11.32 -37.26 16.03
CA ARG A 11 11.18 -35.85 15.61
C ARG A 11 12.42 -35.07 16.09
N ARG A 12 13.00 -34.21 15.25
CA ARG A 12 14.10 -33.32 15.64
C ARG A 12 13.58 -31.90 15.91
N ALA A 13 13.63 -31.50 17.17
CA ALA A 13 13.39 -30.14 17.64
C ALA A 13 14.73 -29.45 17.93
N PHE A 14 14.87 -28.18 17.55
CA PHE A 14 15.95 -27.30 18.02
C PHE A 14 15.43 -26.49 19.22
N LYS A 15 15.89 -26.85 20.43
CA LYS A 15 15.79 -26.03 21.64
C LYS A 15 17.03 -25.14 21.73
N ARG A 16 16.80 -23.85 22.01
CA ARG A 16 17.81 -22.92 22.55
C ARG A 16 17.97 -23.21 24.05
N SER A 17 19.20 -23.41 24.51
CA SER A 17 19.55 -23.46 25.92
C SER A 17 20.21 -22.15 26.34
N ALA A 18 19.74 -21.63 27.47
CA ALA A 18 20.40 -20.63 28.29
C ALA A 18 21.67 -21.22 28.94
N VAL A 19 22.62 -20.35 29.28
CA VAL A 19 23.70 -20.62 30.25
C VAL A 19 23.69 -19.48 31.23
N ASP A 20 23.60 -19.85 32.50
CA ASP A 20 23.71 -19.02 33.70
C ASP A 20 25.05 -19.35 34.38
N SER A 21 25.60 -18.31 35.02
CA SER A 21 26.43 -18.21 36.23
C SER A 21 27.65 -19.10 36.55
N ASP A 22 28.59 -18.42 37.24
CA ASP A 22 29.61 -18.86 38.22
C ASP A 22 30.90 -19.48 37.68
N ASP A 23 32.09 -19.31 38.25
CA ASP A 23 32.78 -18.38 39.17
C ASP A 23 34.20 -19.02 39.26
N ASP A 24 35.29 -18.24 39.26
CA ASP A 24 36.55 -18.57 39.97
C ASP A 24 37.75 -17.69 39.57
N SER A 25 38.03 -16.76 40.49
CA SER A 25 39.28 -16.57 41.27
C SER A 25 40.68 -16.51 40.61
N ASN A 26 41.38 -15.42 41.00
CA ASN A 26 42.82 -15.14 41.18
C ASN A 26 43.34 -13.97 40.32
N SER A 27 44.14 -13.01 40.79
CA SER A 27 44.60 -12.59 42.12
C SER A 27 45.49 -11.35 41.88
N ASP A 28 45.48 -10.41 42.84
CA ASP A 28 46.54 -9.43 43.17
C ASP A 28 47.02 -8.38 42.14
N SER A 29 46.77 -7.10 42.42
CA SER A 29 47.71 -6.24 43.20
C SER A 29 47.49 -4.72 42.97
N ASP A 30 47.25 -4.03 44.09
CA ASP A 30 47.68 -2.69 44.52
C ASP A 30 47.70 -1.44 43.60
N ALA A 31 46.83 -0.50 44.00
CA ALA A 31 47.13 0.85 44.53
C ALA A 31 47.88 1.92 43.69
N SER A 32 47.18 3.03 43.41
CA SER A 32 47.57 4.45 43.69
C SER A 32 46.59 5.42 42.98
N THR A 33 45.68 6.11 43.69
CA THR A 33 45.78 7.51 44.18
C THR A 33 46.09 8.58 43.11
N HIS A 34 45.11 9.40 42.72
CA HIS A 34 44.89 10.76 43.24
C HIS A 34 43.91 11.59 42.38
N LEU A 35 43.04 12.30 43.09
CA LEU A 35 42.21 13.43 42.65
C LEU A 35 43.07 14.61 42.16
N SER A 36 42.55 15.38 41.20
CA SER A 36 42.70 16.84 41.20
C SER A 36 41.51 17.54 40.54
N GLU A 37 41.06 18.57 41.25
CA GLU A 37 39.93 19.46 41.02
C GLU A 37 40.29 20.62 40.07
N SER A 38 39.32 21.54 39.96
CA SER A 38 39.35 22.95 39.53
C SER A 38 38.92 23.17 38.08
N GLU A 39 37.73 23.72 37.80
CA GLU A 39 37.03 24.96 38.21
C GLU A 39 36.98 25.97 37.05
N ALA A 40 35.85 26.67 37.04
CA ALA A 40 35.34 27.56 36.00
C ALA A 40 36.06 28.91 35.85
N LYS A 41 35.84 29.54 34.68
CA LYS A 41 35.59 31.00 34.44
C LYS A 41 35.17 31.14 32.96
N LYS A 42 33.93 31.50 32.57
CA LYS A 42 33.12 32.74 32.68
C LYS A 42 33.75 34.00 32.05
N ASP A 43 32.97 34.58 31.14
CA ASP A 43 32.82 35.98 30.65
C ASP A 43 32.89 36.08 29.12
N ASP A 44 32.07 36.86 28.39
CA ASP A 44 30.86 37.65 28.67
C ASP A 44 30.32 38.18 27.32
N GLY A 45 29.03 38.56 27.28
CA GLY A 45 28.42 39.47 26.28
C GLY A 45 27.78 38.80 25.04
N ASP A 46 26.62 39.20 24.53
CA ASP A 46 25.67 40.27 24.85
C ASP A 46 24.37 39.95 24.09
N GLU A 47 23.21 40.12 24.70
CA GLU A 47 21.91 40.03 24.04
C GLU A 47 21.60 41.37 23.37
N SER A 48 21.38 41.37 22.05
CA SER A 48 20.54 42.42 21.45
C SER A 48 19.59 41.82 20.44
N SER A 49 18.32 41.88 20.80
CA SER A 49 17.15 41.74 19.95
C SER A 49 17.17 42.82 18.87
N THR A 50 17.08 42.41 17.61
CA THR A 50 16.72 43.33 16.52
C THR A 50 15.40 42.86 15.92
N GLU A 51 14.34 43.60 16.24
CA GLU A 51 13.06 43.52 15.55
C GLU A 51 13.29 43.86 14.06
N MET A 52 12.94 42.94 13.17
CA MET A 52 12.87 43.19 11.74
C MET A 52 11.64 44.06 11.46
N SER A 53 11.86 45.27 10.94
CA SER A 53 10.79 46.18 10.54
C SER A 53 10.11 45.70 9.24
N SER A 54 8.81 45.96 9.13
CA SER A 54 7.95 45.63 7.98
C SER A 54 8.37 46.27 6.64
N SER A 55 9.42 47.08 6.61
CA SER A 55 9.99 47.68 5.39
C SER A 55 11.01 46.80 4.66
N ASP A 56 11.56 45.76 5.30
CA ASP A 56 12.58 44.89 4.68
C ASP A 56 11.98 43.72 3.88
N GLU A 57 10.76 43.28 4.22
CA GLU A 57 10.01 42.29 3.43
C GLU A 57 9.46 42.86 2.11
N GLU A 58 9.12 44.16 2.07
CA GLU A 58 8.64 44.82 0.84
C GLU A 58 9.76 45.02 -0.19
N GLN A 59 11.01 45.24 0.21
CA GLN A 59 12.13 45.41 -0.74
C GLN A 59 12.58 44.10 -1.39
N MET A 60 12.46 42.95 -0.71
CA MET A 60 12.73 41.63 -1.32
C MET A 60 11.62 41.20 -2.29
N SER A 61 10.36 41.54 -1.98
CA SER A 61 9.20 41.32 -2.86
C SER A 61 9.28 42.12 -4.17
N GLN A 62 9.75 43.37 -4.12
CA GLN A 62 9.87 44.23 -5.31
C GLN A 62 11.06 43.85 -6.23
N LYS A 63 12.17 43.33 -5.70
CA LYS A 63 13.28 42.81 -6.51
C LYS A 63 12.94 41.48 -7.20
N ALA A 64 12.13 40.62 -6.58
CA ALA A 64 11.62 39.39 -7.19
C ALA A 64 10.62 39.68 -8.33
N ALA A 65 9.76 40.71 -8.16
CA ALA A 65 8.81 41.14 -9.19
C ALA A 65 9.47 41.84 -10.39
N ALA A 66 10.60 42.53 -10.20
CA ALA A 66 11.36 43.15 -11.29
C ALA A 66 12.16 42.13 -12.13
N ALA A 67 12.64 41.04 -11.52
CA ALA A 67 13.28 39.93 -12.25
C ALA A 67 12.26 39.13 -13.10
N ALA A 68 11.02 38.98 -12.59
CA ALA A 68 9.93 38.31 -13.32
C ALA A 68 9.39 39.11 -14.53
N LYS A 69 9.56 40.44 -14.55
CA LYS A 69 9.12 41.32 -15.65
C LYS A 69 10.13 41.52 -16.78
N LYS A 70 11.39 41.07 -16.62
CA LYS A 70 12.46 41.24 -17.64
C LYS A 70 12.69 39.99 -18.51
N LEU A 71 11.94 38.91 -18.29
CA LEU A 71 12.03 37.65 -19.05
C LEU A 71 10.90 37.45 -20.08
N SER A 72 10.02 38.44 -20.30
CA SER A 72 8.86 38.31 -21.20
C SER A 72 9.00 39.00 -22.58
N LYS A 73 10.19 39.50 -22.96
CA LYS A 73 10.42 40.07 -24.30
C LYS A 73 11.78 39.67 -24.88
N THR A 74 11.92 38.39 -25.25
CA THR A 74 12.86 38.01 -26.31
C THR A 74 12.27 36.85 -27.10
N GLN A 75 11.85 37.14 -28.33
CA GLN A 75 11.52 36.12 -29.32
C GLN A 75 12.79 35.29 -29.59
N ILE A 76 12.80 34.05 -29.11
CA ILE A 76 13.74 33.03 -29.59
C ILE A 76 12.90 31.88 -30.13
N SER A 77 12.82 31.86 -31.46
CA SER A 77 12.42 30.73 -32.28
C SER A 77 13.17 29.47 -31.82
N SER A 78 12.47 28.56 -31.14
CA SER A 78 12.91 27.19 -30.94
C SER A 78 11.78 26.26 -31.37
N LYS A 79 11.95 25.67 -32.55
CA LYS A 79 11.10 24.60 -33.06
C LYS A 79 11.13 23.44 -32.07
N LYS A 80 10.03 23.23 -31.34
CA LYS A 80 9.72 21.94 -30.70
C LYS A 80 9.66 20.88 -31.82
N PRO A 81 10.30 19.70 -31.68
CA PRO A 81 9.95 18.60 -32.55
C PRO A 81 8.52 18.20 -32.19
N ALA A 82 7.60 18.38 -33.13
CA ALA A 82 6.24 17.90 -33.01
C ALA A 82 6.30 16.37 -32.90
N ALA A 83 6.10 15.85 -31.69
CA ALA A 83 5.72 14.45 -31.52
C ALA A 83 4.39 14.28 -32.27
N LYS A 84 4.44 13.58 -33.41
CA LYS A 84 3.25 13.14 -34.12
C LYS A 84 2.42 12.30 -33.15
N LYS A 85 1.36 12.87 -32.57
CA LYS A 85 0.32 12.09 -31.91
C LYS A 85 -0.28 11.16 -32.95
N ALA A 86 0.12 9.89 -32.93
CA ALA A 86 -0.59 8.86 -33.66
C ALA A 86 -2.02 8.80 -33.09
N LYS A 87 -3.02 9.04 -33.93
CA LYS A 87 -4.42 8.75 -33.60
C LYS A 87 -4.58 7.23 -33.55
N THR A 88 -4.23 6.60 -32.44
CA THR A 88 -4.53 5.18 -32.21
C THR A 88 -5.88 5.09 -31.53
N ASN A 89 -6.96 4.97 -32.32
CA ASN A 89 -8.26 4.46 -31.87
C ASN A 89 -8.19 2.94 -31.58
N ALA A 90 -7.06 2.44 -31.09
CA ALA A 90 -6.85 1.02 -30.87
C ALA A 90 -7.52 0.61 -29.56
N LEU A 91 -8.73 0.07 -29.64
CA LEU A 91 -9.44 -0.59 -28.53
C LEU A 91 -8.92 -2.01 -28.27
N VAL A 92 -7.94 -2.46 -29.05
CA VAL A 92 -7.40 -3.83 -29.07
C VAL A 92 -5.88 -3.72 -29.09
N VAL A 93 -5.22 -4.63 -28.38
CA VAL A 93 -3.76 -4.73 -28.36
C VAL A 93 -3.28 -5.11 -29.77
N PRO A 94 -2.22 -4.48 -30.30
CA PRO A 94 -1.75 -4.77 -31.66
C PRO A 94 -1.38 -6.24 -31.85
N LYS A 95 -1.62 -6.78 -33.05
CA LYS A 95 -1.25 -8.16 -33.42
C LYS A 95 0.20 -8.51 -33.09
N THR A 96 1.11 -7.56 -33.28
CA THR A 96 2.54 -7.73 -32.97
C THR A 96 2.82 -7.95 -31.48
N VAL A 97 1.95 -7.50 -30.58
CA VAL A 97 2.05 -7.78 -29.14
C VAL A 97 1.42 -9.14 -28.83
N VAL A 98 0.30 -9.47 -29.46
CA VAL A 98 -0.32 -10.81 -29.33
C VAL A 98 0.64 -11.91 -29.79
N GLU A 99 1.36 -11.70 -30.89
CA GLU A 99 2.40 -12.61 -31.40
C GLU A 99 3.59 -12.76 -30.44
N LEU A 100 3.93 -11.71 -29.65
CA LEU A 100 4.95 -11.80 -28.61
C LEU A 100 4.50 -12.69 -27.45
N ILE A 101 3.21 -12.73 -27.14
CA ILE A 101 2.66 -13.54 -26.05
C ILE A 101 2.50 -14.99 -26.52
N ASN A 102 1.92 -15.18 -27.71
CA ASN A 102 1.56 -16.49 -28.25
C ASN A 102 2.72 -17.15 -29.02
N THR A 103 3.87 -17.32 -28.37
CA THR A 103 5.03 -18.00 -28.97
C THR A 103 4.90 -19.53 -28.90
N LYS A 104 5.54 -20.25 -29.83
CA LYS A 104 5.53 -21.73 -29.88
C LYS A 104 6.13 -22.40 -28.63
N GLU A 105 6.98 -21.70 -27.88
CA GLU A 105 7.61 -22.18 -26.63
C GLU A 105 6.75 -21.88 -25.38
N GLY A 106 5.73 -21.02 -25.50
CA GLY A 106 4.45 -21.03 -24.78
C GLY A 106 4.41 -20.89 -23.26
N LYS A 107 5.53 -20.72 -22.55
CA LYS A 107 5.54 -20.82 -21.07
C LYS A 107 5.66 -19.51 -20.30
N GLN A 108 6.12 -18.42 -20.93
CA GLN A 108 6.34 -17.14 -20.23
C GLN A 108 5.93 -15.94 -21.09
N VAL A 109 5.33 -14.94 -20.47
CA VAL A 109 4.95 -13.68 -21.11
C VAL A 109 6.17 -12.76 -21.14
N PRO A 110 6.62 -12.30 -22.33
CA PRO A 110 7.73 -11.36 -22.43
C PRO A 110 7.39 -10.02 -21.77
N PHE A 111 8.33 -9.45 -21.02
CA PHE A 111 8.17 -8.13 -20.40
C PHE A 111 8.00 -7.03 -21.46
N LEU A 112 8.63 -7.18 -22.63
CA LEU A 112 8.41 -6.33 -23.78
C LEU A 112 6.94 -6.24 -24.21
N ALA A 113 6.17 -7.34 -24.13
CA ALA A 113 4.76 -7.33 -24.50
C ALA A 113 3.95 -6.41 -23.56
N LEU A 114 4.19 -6.52 -22.25
CA LEU A 114 3.60 -5.63 -21.24
C LEU A 114 3.99 -4.17 -21.48
N CYS A 115 5.27 -3.91 -21.71
CA CYS A 115 5.80 -2.55 -21.93
C CYS A 115 5.22 -1.88 -23.19
N LYS A 116 4.98 -2.64 -24.27
CA LYS A 116 4.31 -2.12 -25.46
C LYS A 116 2.87 -1.71 -25.15
N VAL A 117 2.13 -2.49 -24.37
CA VAL A 117 0.77 -2.11 -23.94
C VAL A 117 0.81 -0.86 -23.05
N PHE A 118 1.79 -0.74 -22.15
CA PHE A 118 1.96 0.49 -21.36
C PHE A 118 2.19 1.74 -22.22
N GLU A 119 2.89 1.63 -23.35
CA GLU A 119 3.07 2.75 -24.30
C GLU A 119 1.77 3.16 -24.99
N PHE A 120 0.91 2.19 -25.36
CA PHE A 120 -0.43 2.53 -25.88
C PHE A 120 -1.33 3.15 -24.80
N ILE A 121 -1.24 2.67 -23.56
CA ILE A 121 -1.96 3.24 -22.42
C ILE A 121 -1.49 4.68 -22.14
N GLU A 122 -0.17 4.94 -22.08
CA GLU A 122 0.40 6.27 -21.87
C GLU A 122 0.00 7.26 -22.97
N ALA A 123 -0.24 6.78 -24.20
CA ALA A 123 -0.63 7.60 -25.33
C ALA A 123 -2.09 8.10 -25.29
N THR A 124 -2.93 7.57 -24.40
CA THR A 124 -4.34 7.97 -24.25
C THR A 124 -4.67 8.47 -22.85
N THR A 125 -5.66 9.35 -22.76
CA THR A 125 -6.22 9.84 -21.48
C THR A 125 -7.62 9.26 -21.21
N LYS A 126 -8.17 8.48 -22.14
CA LYS A 126 -9.55 7.97 -22.05
C LYS A 126 -9.57 6.65 -21.29
N ARG A 127 -10.24 6.65 -20.13
CA ARG A 127 -10.32 5.47 -19.26
C ARG A 127 -10.84 4.22 -19.95
N LEU A 128 -11.84 4.35 -20.84
CA LEU A 128 -12.40 3.20 -21.58
C LEU A 128 -11.38 2.56 -22.53
N GLU A 129 -10.53 3.36 -23.18
CA GLU A 129 -9.46 2.84 -24.04
C GLU A 129 -8.38 2.13 -23.21
N ILE A 130 -8.01 2.71 -22.05
CA ILE A 130 -7.08 2.08 -21.10
C ILE A 130 -7.63 0.73 -20.62
N THR A 131 -8.92 0.68 -20.22
CA THR A 131 -9.58 -0.57 -19.80
C THR A 131 -9.56 -1.60 -20.92
N ALA A 132 -9.89 -1.20 -22.15
CA ALA A 132 -9.96 -2.11 -23.29
C ALA A 132 -8.60 -2.72 -23.63
N LEU A 133 -7.54 -1.90 -23.67
CA LEU A 133 -6.15 -2.35 -23.88
C LEU A 133 -5.68 -3.30 -22.76
N THR A 134 -5.98 -2.96 -21.51
CA THR A 134 -5.61 -3.79 -20.35
C THR A 134 -6.37 -5.12 -20.37
N LYS A 135 -7.67 -5.11 -20.68
CA LYS A 135 -8.51 -6.30 -20.78
C LYS A 135 -7.96 -7.26 -21.84
N ASP A 136 -7.67 -6.76 -23.04
CA ASP A 136 -7.20 -7.61 -24.13
C ASP A 136 -5.81 -8.19 -23.83
N LEU A 137 -4.89 -7.40 -23.22
CA LEU A 137 -3.64 -7.93 -22.69
C LEU A 137 -3.87 -9.10 -21.71
N LEU A 138 -4.70 -8.88 -20.69
CA LEU A 138 -4.96 -9.88 -19.66
C LEU A 138 -5.61 -11.14 -20.26
N LEU A 139 -6.53 -10.99 -21.21
CA LEU A 139 -7.15 -12.11 -21.93
C LEU A 139 -6.12 -12.96 -22.68
N GLN A 140 -5.13 -12.35 -23.35
CA GLN A 140 -4.05 -13.12 -23.98
C GLN A 140 -3.17 -13.81 -22.94
N VAL A 141 -2.83 -13.13 -21.85
CA VAL A 141 -2.01 -13.70 -20.77
C VAL A 141 -2.72 -14.86 -20.07
N MET A 142 -4.05 -14.82 -19.97
CA MET A 142 -4.83 -15.89 -19.37
C MET A 142 -4.64 -17.23 -20.08
N LYS A 143 -4.46 -17.21 -21.41
CA LYS A 143 -4.18 -18.39 -22.24
C LYS A 143 -2.80 -18.99 -21.98
N VAL A 144 -1.87 -18.22 -21.43
CA VAL A 144 -0.52 -18.69 -21.09
C VAL A 144 -0.52 -19.37 -19.72
N GLY A 145 -1.26 -18.83 -18.74
CA GLY A 145 -1.56 -19.51 -17.49
C GLY A 145 -1.55 -18.63 -16.24
N ARG A 146 -2.09 -19.20 -15.14
CA ARG A 146 -2.36 -18.52 -13.86
C ARG A 146 -1.19 -17.71 -13.31
N GLN A 147 0.02 -18.30 -13.28
CA GLN A 147 1.20 -17.63 -12.74
C GLN A 147 1.59 -16.39 -13.56
N GLN A 148 1.47 -16.46 -14.89
CA GLN A 148 1.76 -15.33 -15.77
C GLN A 148 0.73 -14.22 -15.59
N LEU A 149 -0.55 -14.57 -15.40
CA LEU A 149 -1.61 -13.61 -15.12
C LEU A 149 -1.38 -12.88 -13.80
N THR A 150 -1.17 -13.60 -12.70
CA THR A 150 -0.89 -13.01 -11.39
C THR A 150 0.27 -12.05 -11.46
N THR A 151 1.38 -12.48 -12.06
CA THR A 151 2.57 -11.65 -12.23
C THR A 151 2.27 -10.37 -13.03
N THR A 152 1.55 -10.52 -14.15
CA THR A 152 1.21 -9.39 -15.03
C THR A 152 0.29 -8.39 -14.32
N VAL A 153 -0.75 -8.88 -13.63
CA VAL A 153 -1.65 -8.04 -12.83
C VAL A 153 -0.89 -7.27 -11.77
N MET A 154 0.01 -7.95 -11.03
CA MET A 154 0.82 -7.31 -10.00
C MET A 154 1.75 -6.22 -10.57
N LEU A 155 2.36 -6.44 -11.75
CA LEU A 155 3.14 -5.40 -12.44
C LEU A 155 2.27 -4.25 -12.97
N CYS A 156 1.05 -4.52 -13.46
CA CYS A 156 0.11 -3.49 -13.88
C CYS A 156 -0.32 -2.55 -12.73
N ILE A 157 -0.50 -3.09 -11.52
CA ILE A 157 -0.80 -2.31 -10.31
C ILE A 157 0.47 -1.83 -9.58
N ASN A 158 1.65 -2.16 -10.11
CA ASN A 158 2.97 -1.82 -9.59
C ASN A 158 3.22 -2.27 -8.14
N LYS A 159 2.78 -3.49 -7.79
CA LYS A 159 2.99 -4.13 -6.48
C LYS A 159 3.79 -5.42 -6.62
N VAL A 160 4.48 -5.82 -5.55
CA VAL A 160 5.21 -7.10 -5.43
C VAL A 160 4.65 -8.03 -4.36
N ALA A 161 3.77 -7.50 -3.53
CA ALA A 161 3.06 -8.19 -2.47
C ALA A 161 1.75 -7.43 -2.18
N PRO A 162 0.79 -8.07 -1.50
CA PRO A 162 -0.34 -7.38 -0.87
C PRO A 162 0.11 -6.28 0.11
N ASP A 163 -0.69 -5.23 0.24
CA ASP A 163 -0.34 -4.05 1.04
C ASP A 163 -0.13 -4.39 2.53
N HIS A 164 -0.88 -5.36 3.07
CA HIS A 164 -0.76 -5.80 4.47
C HIS A 164 0.54 -6.53 4.82
N GLU A 165 1.28 -7.02 3.82
CA GLU A 165 2.60 -7.61 4.06
C GLU A 165 3.67 -6.54 4.33
N GLY A 166 3.38 -5.26 4.04
CA GLY A 166 4.32 -4.15 4.26
C GLY A 166 5.58 -4.22 3.38
N ILE A 167 5.54 -4.97 2.28
CA ILE A 167 6.65 -5.12 1.35
C ILE A 167 6.52 -4.08 0.25
N GLU A 168 7.32 -3.01 0.36
CA GLU A 168 7.37 -1.95 -0.64
C GLU A 168 8.54 -2.13 -1.60
N LEU A 169 8.28 -1.88 -2.88
CA LEU A 169 9.35 -1.72 -3.88
C LEU A 169 10.19 -0.47 -3.61
N GLY A 170 9.51 0.63 -3.21
CA GLY A 170 9.94 2.03 -3.14
C GLY A 170 11.44 2.28 -3.00
N ILE A 171 12.15 2.23 -4.13
CA ILE A 171 13.59 2.44 -4.14
C ILE A 171 13.88 3.93 -4.16
N GLY A 172 14.69 4.39 -3.20
CA GLY A 172 15.16 5.76 -3.18
C GLY A 172 15.84 6.15 -4.49
N GLU A 173 15.54 7.36 -4.98
CA GLU A 173 15.98 7.88 -6.27
C GLU A 173 17.50 7.80 -6.46
N SER A 174 18.26 7.94 -5.37
CA SER A 174 19.72 7.83 -5.37
C SER A 174 20.24 6.45 -5.82
N ILE A 175 19.55 5.37 -5.46
CA ILE A 175 19.90 4.00 -5.86
C ILE A 175 19.59 3.81 -7.35
N LEU A 176 18.43 4.32 -7.81
CA LEU A 176 18.04 4.26 -9.22
C LEU A 176 19.01 5.04 -10.11
N MET A 177 19.39 6.26 -9.72
CA MET A 177 20.38 7.04 -10.47
C MET A 177 21.74 6.33 -10.53
N LYS A 178 22.18 5.68 -9.44
CA LYS A 178 23.42 4.86 -9.43
C LYS A 178 23.32 3.68 -10.38
N ALA A 179 22.20 2.95 -10.38
CA ALA A 179 21.97 1.83 -11.28
C ALA A 179 21.93 2.28 -12.75
N ILE A 180 21.27 3.40 -13.06
CA ILE A 180 21.23 3.99 -14.40
C ILE A 180 22.63 4.41 -14.85
N ALA A 181 23.39 5.11 -14.01
CA ALA A 181 24.77 5.51 -14.31
C ALA A 181 25.64 4.28 -14.64
N SER A 182 25.56 3.24 -13.80
CA SER A 182 26.26 1.97 -14.01
C SER A 182 25.85 1.29 -15.33
N ALA A 183 24.54 1.10 -15.56
CA ALA A 183 24.03 0.40 -16.74
C ALA A 183 24.26 1.15 -18.06
N THR A 184 24.39 2.47 -18.02
CA THR A 184 24.61 3.31 -19.23
C THR A 184 26.08 3.71 -19.42
N GLY A 185 26.96 3.44 -18.45
CA GLY A 185 28.35 3.91 -18.46
C GLY A 185 28.48 5.43 -18.34
N ARG A 186 27.43 6.13 -17.88
CA ARG A 186 27.39 7.59 -17.78
C ARG A 186 27.82 8.04 -16.38
N GLN A 187 28.44 9.22 -16.30
CA GLN A 187 28.73 9.82 -15.00
C GLN A 187 27.43 10.15 -14.25
N ILE A 188 27.41 9.89 -12.94
CA ILE A 188 26.26 10.14 -12.06
C ILE A 188 25.79 11.60 -12.09
N ALA A 189 26.72 12.55 -12.23
CA ALA A 189 26.42 13.98 -12.33
C ALA A 189 25.56 14.28 -13.57
N LYS A 190 25.85 13.62 -14.70
CA LYS A 190 25.06 13.80 -15.92
C LYS A 190 23.68 13.17 -15.82
N VAL A 191 23.57 12.02 -15.15
CA VAL A 191 22.26 11.39 -14.85
C VAL A 191 21.40 12.30 -13.98
N LYS A 192 21.99 12.92 -12.95
CA LYS A 192 21.30 13.92 -12.10
C LYS A 192 20.83 15.13 -12.90
N GLN A 193 21.67 15.66 -13.78
CA GLN A 193 21.31 16.79 -14.65
C GLN A 193 20.12 16.41 -15.56
N ASP A 194 20.20 15.29 -16.27
CA ASP A 194 19.12 14.84 -17.14
C ASP A 194 17.83 14.58 -16.37
N ARG A 195 17.91 14.11 -15.11
CA ARG A 195 16.75 13.93 -14.25
C ARG A 195 16.07 15.26 -13.87
N GLN A 196 16.86 16.31 -13.64
CA GLN A 196 16.32 17.66 -13.41
C GLN A 196 15.66 18.21 -14.68
N GLU A 197 16.27 17.98 -15.85
CA GLU A 197 15.73 18.44 -17.15
C GLU A 197 14.45 17.70 -17.57
N LEU A 198 14.42 16.36 -17.43
CA LEU A 198 13.34 15.50 -17.96
C LEU A 198 12.24 15.20 -16.95
N GLY A 199 12.49 15.33 -15.65
CA GLY A 199 11.50 15.05 -14.61
C GLY A 199 11.19 13.56 -14.39
N ASP A 200 11.86 12.64 -15.10
CA ASP A 200 11.50 11.22 -15.17
C ASP A 200 12.72 10.33 -15.44
N LEU A 201 13.11 9.50 -14.47
CA LEU A 201 14.26 8.60 -14.63
C LEU A 201 14.04 7.52 -15.70
N GLY A 202 12.80 7.14 -16.00
CA GLY A 202 12.47 6.23 -17.10
C GLY A 202 12.88 6.83 -18.45
N MET A 203 12.65 8.12 -18.65
CA MET A 203 13.10 8.82 -19.86
C MET A 203 14.62 9.02 -19.87
N VAL A 204 15.23 9.27 -18.71
CA VAL A 204 16.69 9.41 -18.57
C VAL A 204 17.40 8.12 -18.98
N VAL A 205 16.94 6.95 -18.52
CA VAL A 205 17.54 5.67 -18.91
C VAL A 205 17.29 5.36 -20.38
N GLN A 206 16.10 5.65 -20.90
CA GLN A 206 15.78 5.44 -22.31
C GLN A 206 16.67 6.26 -23.24
N ARG A 207 16.93 7.53 -22.90
CA ARG A 207 17.84 8.40 -23.66
C ARG A 207 19.30 8.02 -23.49
N GLY A 208 19.68 7.56 -22.30
CA GLY A 208 21.06 7.23 -21.93
C GLY A 208 21.52 5.86 -22.39
N LYS A 209 20.59 4.97 -22.75
CA LYS A 209 20.91 3.63 -23.22
C LYS A 209 21.51 3.71 -24.62
N THR A 210 22.83 3.87 -24.65
CA THR A 210 23.62 3.64 -25.86
C THR A 210 23.76 2.12 -26.01
N ASN A 211 23.68 1.58 -27.22
CA ASN A 211 23.87 0.15 -27.51
C ASN A 211 25.27 -0.33 -27.07
N GLN A 212 25.48 -0.53 -25.76
CA GLN A 212 26.67 -1.20 -25.24
C GLN A 212 26.64 -2.60 -25.83
N ARG A 213 27.53 -2.85 -26.80
CA ARG A 213 27.65 -4.16 -27.45
C ARG A 213 28.15 -5.15 -26.41
N THR A 214 27.24 -5.92 -25.84
CA THR A 214 27.60 -7.10 -25.06
C THR A 214 28.08 -8.18 -26.03
N MET A 215 29.13 -8.94 -25.67
CA MET A 215 29.62 -10.05 -26.51
C MET A 215 28.53 -11.09 -26.80
N PHE A 216 27.55 -11.22 -25.89
CA PHE A 216 26.37 -12.06 -26.05
C PHE A 216 25.11 -11.26 -25.77
N LYS A 217 24.07 -11.48 -26.58
CA LYS A 217 22.75 -10.88 -26.33
C LYS A 217 22.13 -11.56 -25.10
N PRO A 218 21.81 -10.81 -24.02
CA PRO A 218 21.14 -11.38 -22.87
C PRO A 218 19.76 -11.95 -23.27
N GLN A 219 19.32 -12.96 -22.53
CA GLN A 219 17.99 -13.54 -22.72
C GLN A 219 16.91 -12.48 -22.51
N PRO A 220 15.87 -12.40 -23.37
CA PRO A 220 14.76 -11.47 -23.19
C PRO A 220 14.11 -11.62 -21.81
N LEU A 221 13.69 -10.50 -21.23
CA LEU A 221 13.03 -10.51 -19.93
C LEU A 221 11.60 -11.05 -20.05
N SER A 222 11.19 -11.85 -19.08
CA SER A 222 9.78 -12.21 -18.85
C SER A 222 9.19 -11.43 -17.69
N VAL A 223 7.87 -11.29 -17.65
CA VAL A 223 7.17 -10.67 -16.51
C VAL A 223 7.52 -11.37 -15.20
N THR A 224 7.64 -12.70 -15.20
CA THR A 224 8.01 -13.50 -14.02
C THR A 224 9.42 -13.18 -13.54
N LYS A 225 10.40 -13.06 -14.46
CA LYS A 225 11.76 -12.69 -14.08
C LYS A 225 11.80 -11.30 -13.46
N VAL A 226 11.13 -10.32 -14.07
CA VAL A 226 11.07 -8.94 -13.58
C VAL A 226 10.42 -8.89 -12.20
N PHE A 227 9.24 -9.49 -12.04
CA PHE A 227 8.51 -9.51 -10.78
C PHE A 227 9.28 -10.20 -9.65
N ASN A 228 9.90 -11.37 -9.92
CA ASN A 228 10.68 -12.07 -8.90
C ASN A 228 11.92 -11.26 -8.48
N THR A 229 12.59 -10.61 -9.42
CA THR A 229 13.72 -9.73 -9.09
C THR A 229 13.26 -8.48 -8.34
N PHE A 230 12.10 -7.91 -8.68
CA PHE A 230 11.48 -6.82 -7.91
C PHE A 230 11.17 -7.26 -6.47
N LYS A 231 10.60 -8.45 -6.28
CA LYS A 231 10.36 -9.02 -4.95
C LYS A 231 11.66 -9.25 -4.18
N GLU A 232 12.72 -9.76 -4.84
CA GLU A 232 14.05 -9.89 -4.23
C GLU A 232 14.62 -8.54 -3.79
N ILE A 233 14.48 -7.49 -4.61
CA ILE A 233 14.92 -6.14 -4.28
C ILE A 233 14.18 -5.60 -3.05
N ALA A 234 12.86 -5.78 -3.00
CA ALA A 234 12.03 -5.33 -1.88
C ALA A 234 12.40 -6.03 -0.56
N LEU A 235 12.64 -7.35 -0.61
CA LEU A 235 13.02 -8.16 0.55
C LEU A 235 14.48 -7.99 1.00
N THR A 236 15.34 -7.37 0.19
CA THR A 236 16.75 -7.19 0.53
C THR A 236 16.94 -6.09 1.58
N SER A 237 17.55 -6.43 2.72
CA SER A 237 17.86 -5.54 3.86
C SER A 237 19.30 -5.74 4.36
N GLY A 238 19.74 -4.93 5.34
CA GLY A 238 21.09 -4.99 5.93
C GLY A 238 22.13 -4.04 5.30
N SER A 239 23.36 -4.08 5.82
CA SER A 239 24.44 -3.15 5.50
C SER A 239 24.85 -3.13 4.02
N SER A 240 24.85 -4.29 3.35
CA SER A 240 25.19 -4.43 1.92
C SER A 240 23.99 -4.32 0.98
N SER A 241 22.80 -3.97 1.50
CA SER A 241 21.55 -3.97 0.73
C SER A 241 21.60 -3.02 -0.48
N ILE A 242 22.16 -1.81 -0.32
CA ILE A 242 22.24 -0.82 -1.39
C ILE A 242 23.02 -1.36 -2.59
N GLN A 243 24.17 -1.98 -2.36
CA GLN A 243 25.00 -2.54 -3.43
C GLN A 243 24.28 -3.70 -4.13
N LYS A 244 23.67 -4.61 -3.36
CA LYS A 244 22.89 -5.74 -3.91
C LYS A 244 21.71 -5.25 -4.77
N LYS A 245 20.91 -4.30 -4.25
CA LYS A 245 19.78 -3.71 -4.99
C LYS A 245 20.25 -3.05 -6.29
N THR A 246 21.32 -2.26 -6.23
CA THR A 246 21.91 -1.62 -7.42
C THR A 246 22.36 -2.65 -8.46
N GLY A 247 22.99 -3.75 -8.03
CA GLY A 247 23.42 -4.84 -8.90
C GLY A 247 22.25 -5.55 -9.60
N LEU A 248 21.18 -5.87 -8.85
CA LEU A 248 19.97 -6.50 -9.41
C LEU A 248 19.31 -5.61 -10.47
N ILE A 249 19.17 -4.31 -10.20
CA ILE A 249 18.59 -3.34 -11.14
C ILE A 249 19.47 -3.21 -12.39
N THR A 250 20.79 -3.13 -12.22
CA THR A 250 21.75 -3.05 -13.33
C THR A 250 21.66 -4.31 -14.21
N GLY A 251 21.52 -5.49 -13.60
CA GLY A 251 21.34 -6.75 -14.32
C GLY A 251 20.06 -6.80 -15.15
N LEU A 252 18.94 -6.29 -14.62
CA LEU A 252 17.69 -6.14 -15.39
C LEU A 252 17.86 -5.15 -16.55
N LEU A 253 18.47 -3.99 -16.29
CA LEU A 253 18.70 -2.96 -17.31
C LEU A 253 19.57 -3.46 -18.46
N ALA A 254 20.56 -4.33 -18.20
CA ALA A 254 21.40 -4.92 -19.24
C ALA A 254 20.59 -5.76 -20.24
N ALA A 255 19.51 -6.41 -19.78
CA ALA A 255 18.65 -7.26 -20.61
C ALA A 255 17.48 -6.54 -21.29
N CYS A 256 17.12 -5.33 -20.84
CA CYS A 256 16.02 -4.57 -21.42
C CYS A 256 16.29 -4.09 -22.87
N SER A 257 15.25 -3.86 -23.64
CA SER A 257 15.21 -2.86 -24.72
C SER A 257 14.94 -1.45 -24.18
N ASP A 258 14.95 -0.43 -25.05
CA ASP A 258 14.76 0.98 -24.64
C ASP A 258 13.43 1.22 -23.93
N ILE A 259 12.34 0.67 -24.48
CA ILE A 259 10.99 0.79 -23.90
C ILE A 259 10.86 0.01 -22.58
N GLU A 260 11.49 -1.16 -22.48
CA GLU A 260 11.49 -1.94 -21.24
C GLU A 260 12.23 -1.21 -20.13
N ALA A 261 13.38 -0.58 -20.43
CA ALA A 261 14.15 0.18 -19.45
C ALA A 261 13.34 1.34 -18.86
N LYS A 262 12.58 2.06 -19.70
CA LYS A 262 11.70 3.14 -19.27
C LYS A 262 10.69 2.68 -18.21
N TYR A 263 9.91 1.64 -18.52
CA TYR A 263 8.87 1.17 -17.60
C TYR A 263 9.44 0.42 -16.40
N LEU A 264 10.56 -0.29 -16.55
CA LEU A 264 11.27 -0.91 -15.44
C LEU A 264 11.65 0.12 -14.38
N ILE A 265 12.27 1.23 -14.78
CA ILE A 265 12.67 2.30 -13.84
C ILE A 265 11.45 2.97 -13.22
N ARG A 266 10.42 3.30 -14.01
CA ARG A 266 9.18 3.88 -13.48
C ARG A 266 8.47 2.98 -12.48
N SER A 267 8.47 1.66 -12.71
CA SER A 267 7.96 0.69 -11.73
C SER A 267 8.75 0.72 -10.42
N LEU A 268 10.09 0.72 -10.50
CA LEU A 268 10.97 0.77 -9.33
C LEU A 268 10.90 2.09 -8.55
N GLU A 269 10.57 3.21 -9.23
CA GLU A 269 10.23 4.50 -8.59
C GLU A 269 8.90 4.44 -7.83
N GLY A 270 8.11 3.38 -7.99
CA GLY A 270 6.75 3.28 -7.44
C GLY A 270 5.69 4.00 -8.27
N ARG A 271 6.03 4.54 -9.46
CA ARG A 271 5.13 5.39 -10.25
C ARG A 271 5.27 5.13 -11.75
N LEU A 272 4.33 4.36 -12.32
CA LEU A 272 4.29 4.06 -13.77
C LEU A 272 3.96 5.26 -14.67
N ARG A 273 3.23 6.26 -14.15
CA ARG A 273 2.86 7.51 -14.87
C ARG A 273 2.10 7.29 -16.20
N ILE A 274 1.29 6.24 -16.30
CA ILE A 274 0.54 5.89 -17.53
C ILE A 274 -0.99 6.10 -17.41
N GLY A 275 -1.50 6.54 -16.25
CA GLY A 275 -2.95 6.71 -16.05
C GLY A 275 -3.73 5.40 -15.81
N LEU A 276 -3.04 4.26 -15.71
CA LEU A 276 -3.63 2.99 -15.29
C LEU A 276 -3.73 2.93 -13.76
N ALA A 277 -4.95 2.89 -13.24
CA ALA A 277 -5.23 2.74 -11.82
C ALA A 277 -5.62 1.29 -11.48
N GLU A 278 -5.41 0.88 -10.24
CA GLU A 278 -5.78 -0.46 -9.74
C GLU A 278 -7.25 -0.80 -10.03
N SER A 279 -8.18 0.12 -9.77
CA SER A 279 -9.60 -0.10 -10.08
C SER A 279 -9.89 -0.33 -11.56
N THR A 280 -9.05 0.18 -12.47
CA THR A 280 -9.16 -0.08 -13.91
C THR A 280 -8.61 -1.46 -14.26
N VAL A 281 -7.53 -1.91 -13.60
CA VAL A 281 -7.01 -3.27 -13.73
C VAL A 281 -8.02 -4.30 -13.24
N GLN A 282 -8.72 -4.04 -12.14
CA GLN A 282 -9.79 -4.90 -11.61
C GLN A 282 -10.94 -5.07 -12.61
N VAL A 283 -11.42 -3.98 -13.21
CA VAL A 283 -12.43 -4.04 -14.27
C VAL A 283 -11.92 -4.86 -15.46
N ALA A 284 -10.70 -4.56 -15.93
CA ALA A 284 -10.11 -5.26 -17.06
C ALA A 284 -9.93 -6.77 -16.80
N LEU A 285 -9.55 -7.16 -15.58
CA LEU A 285 -9.40 -8.55 -15.16
C LEU A 285 -10.74 -9.28 -15.16
N ALA A 286 -11.80 -8.68 -14.60
CA ALA A 286 -13.13 -9.27 -14.61
C ALA A 286 -13.66 -9.49 -16.03
N GLN A 287 -13.51 -8.47 -16.89
CA GLN A 287 -13.92 -8.54 -18.29
C GLN A 287 -13.11 -9.59 -19.07
N ALA A 288 -11.81 -9.70 -18.83
CA ALA A 288 -10.96 -10.70 -19.44
C ALA A 288 -11.33 -12.11 -18.97
N ALA A 289 -11.57 -12.29 -17.67
CA ALA A 289 -11.98 -13.57 -17.10
C ALA A 289 -13.32 -14.06 -17.65
N LEU A 290 -14.31 -13.17 -17.75
CA LEU A 290 -15.60 -13.48 -18.35
C LEU A 290 -15.48 -13.94 -19.82
N LEU A 291 -14.66 -13.24 -20.61
CA LEU A 291 -14.38 -13.62 -22.00
C LEU A 291 -13.63 -14.94 -22.10
N TYR A 292 -12.68 -15.19 -21.18
CA TYR A 292 -11.91 -16.41 -21.14
C TYR A 292 -12.78 -17.63 -20.79
N GLU A 293 -13.68 -17.49 -19.82
CA GLU A 293 -14.61 -18.54 -19.39
C GLU A 293 -15.64 -18.89 -20.48
N ARG A 294 -16.20 -17.88 -21.16
CA ARG A 294 -17.19 -18.14 -22.22
C ARG A 294 -16.58 -18.75 -23.47
N GLY A 295 -15.33 -18.44 -23.81
CA GLY A 295 -14.71 -18.88 -25.06
C GLY A 295 -15.56 -18.52 -26.27
N ASP A 296 -16.03 -19.54 -27.01
CA ASP A 296 -16.84 -19.39 -28.22
C ASP A 296 -18.37 -19.36 -27.95
N MET A 297 -18.81 -19.40 -26.69
CA MET A 297 -20.24 -19.49 -26.29
C MET A 297 -21.03 -18.17 -26.45
N GLY A 298 -20.67 -17.32 -27.41
CA GLY A 298 -21.31 -16.04 -27.70
C GLY A 298 -20.74 -14.86 -26.89
N ALA A 299 -20.89 -13.64 -27.44
CA ALA A 299 -20.37 -12.42 -26.82
C ALA A 299 -21.17 -12.05 -25.56
N PRO A 300 -20.52 -11.73 -24.43
CA PRO A 300 -21.20 -11.18 -23.26
C PRO A 300 -21.88 -9.84 -23.56
N GLU A 301 -23.00 -9.61 -22.88
CA GLU A 301 -23.70 -8.33 -22.93
C GLU A 301 -23.02 -7.28 -22.04
N ALA A 302 -23.39 -6.01 -22.21
CA ALA A 302 -22.82 -4.92 -21.41
C ALA A 302 -23.08 -5.10 -19.90
N GLU A 303 -24.24 -5.64 -19.53
CA GLU A 303 -24.65 -5.90 -18.15
C GLU A 303 -23.80 -7.02 -17.52
N ASP A 304 -23.47 -8.08 -18.27
CA ASP A 304 -22.59 -9.16 -17.81
C ASP A 304 -21.20 -8.61 -17.40
N PHE A 305 -20.64 -7.71 -18.21
CA PHE A 305 -19.36 -7.07 -17.92
C PHE A 305 -19.43 -6.17 -16.69
N GLN A 306 -20.53 -5.45 -16.51
CA GLN A 306 -20.73 -4.60 -15.34
C GLN A 306 -20.81 -5.44 -14.07
N GLN A 307 -21.66 -6.47 -14.07
CA GLN A 307 -21.85 -7.36 -12.91
C GLN A 307 -20.54 -8.07 -12.53
N ALA A 308 -19.83 -8.65 -13.50
CA ALA A 308 -18.54 -9.30 -13.25
C ALA A 308 -17.51 -8.32 -12.66
N SER A 309 -17.48 -7.08 -13.16
CA SER A 309 -16.57 -6.03 -12.68
C SER A 309 -16.88 -5.57 -11.26
N GLU A 310 -18.16 -5.43 -10.92
CA GLU A 310 -18.61 -5.06 -9.57
C GLU A 310 -18.33 -6.20 -8.57
N ASN A 311 -18.66 -7.43 -8.94
CA ASN A 311 -18.38 -8.62 -8.14
C ASN A 311 -16.89 -8.76 -7.84
N LEU A 312 -16.02 -8.66 -8.85
CA LEU A 312 -14.57 -8.81 -8.61
C LEU A 312 -13.99 -7.68 -7.74
N LYS A 313 -14.48 -6.44 -7.92
CA LYS A 313 -14.08 -5.33 -7.04
C LYS A 313 -14.50 -5.56 -5.60
N GLN A 314 -15.69 -6.11 -5.39
CA GLN A 314 -16.16 -6.46 -4.06
C GLN A 314 -15.29 -7.57 -3.46
N VAL A 315 -15.04 -8.65 -4.19
CA VAL A 315 -14.15 -9.74 -3.74
C VAL A 315 -12.77 -9.21 -3.37
N LEU A 316 -12.14 -8.39 -4.22
CA LEU A 316 -10.82 -7.82 -3.90
C LEU A 316 -10.85 -6.77 -2.78
N SER A 317 -12.03 -6.26 -2.42
CA SER A 317 -12.21 -5.38 -1.25
C SER A 317 -12.34 -6.18 0.05
N GLU A 318 -12.88 -7.41 -0.02
CA GLU A 318 -13.06 -8.33 1.11
C GLU A 318 -11.84 -9.26 1.30
N PHE A 319 -11.15 -9.59 0.20
CA PHE A 319 -10.06 -10.55 0.13
C PHE A 319 -8.97 -10.04 -0.86
N PRO A 320 -8.08 -9.12 -0.41
CA PRO A 320 -7.16 -8.40 -1.29
C PRO A 320 -5.90 -9.19 -1.65
N ILE A 321 -6.03 -10.47 -2.00
CA ILE A 321 -4.93 -11.34 -2.44
C ILE A 321 -5.15 -11.77 -3.88
N TYR A 322 -4.59 -11.00 -4.82
CA TYR A 322 -4.76 -11.25 -6.27
C TYR A 322 -4.38 -12.65 -6.71
N ALA A 323 -3.33 -13.25 -6.11
CA ALA A 323 -2.88 -14.60 -6.48
C ALA A 323 -3.99 -15.64 -6.27
N ASN A 324 -4.53 -15.69 -5.05
CA ASN A 324 -5.63 -16.58 -4.67
C ASN A 324 -6.92 -16.28 -5.44
N VAL A 325 -7.26 -15.00 -5.64
CA VAL A 325 -8.45 -14.61 -6.43
C VAL A 325 -8.31 -15.08 -7.87
N ILE A 326 -7.12 -14.94 -8.48
CA ILE A 326 -6.85 -15.43 -9.83
C ILE A 326 -6.91 -16.95 -9.87
N ASP A 327 -6.31 -17.65 -8.90
CA ASP A 327 -6.40 -19.11 -8.83
C ASP A 327 -7.86 -19.58 -8.77
N SER A 328 -8.67 -18.93 -7.94
CA SER A 328 -10.11 -19.19 -7.84
C SER A 328 -10.86 -18.89 -9.14
N ILE A 329 -10.54 -17.81 -9.87
CA ILE A 329 -11.12 -17.54 -11.19
C ILE A 329 -10.82 -18.67 -12.18
N TYR A 330 -9.61 -19.25 -12.16
CA TYR A 330 -9.29 -20.39 -13.03
C TYR A 330 -10.01 -21.68 -12.64
N GLU A 331 -10.27 -21.89 -11.35
CA GLU A 331 -10.83 -23.14 -10.83
C GLU A 331 -12.36 -23.15 -10.81
N HIS A 332 -12.97 -21.99 -10.56
CA HIS A 332 -14.42 -21.86 -10.31
C HIS A 332 -15.10 -20.85 -11.24
N GLY A 333 -14.35 -20.09 -12.03
CA GLY A 333 -14.89 -19.04 -12.91
C GLY A 333 -15.11 -17.71 -12.21
N ILE A 334 -15.33 -16.65 -13.00
CA ILE A 334 -15.53 -15.29 -12.47
C ILE A 334 -16.87 -15.15 -11.74
N SER A 335 -17.84 -15.99 -12.10
CA SER A 335 -19.19 -15.95 -11.55
C SER A 335 -19.26 -16.49 -10.11
N ASP A 336 -18.35 -17.40 -9.72
CA ASP A 336 -18.37 -18.10 -8.43
C ASP A 336 -17.24 -17.68 -7.46
N VAL A 337 -16.30 -16.85 -7.91
CA VAL A 337 -15.12 -16.43 -7.11
C VAL A 337 -15.47 -15.85 -5.73
N ALA A 338 -16.64 -15.22 -5.58
CA ALA A 338 -17.10 -14.66 -4.31
C ALA A 338 -17.38 -15.71 -3.22
N ASN A 339 -17.67 -16.96 -3.61
CA ASN A 339 -17.90 -18.06 -2.67
C ASN A 339 -16.60 -18.73 -2.20
N HIS A 340 -15.47 -18.43 -2.85
CA HIS A 340 -14.17 -19.05 -2.55
C HIS A 340 -13.14 -18.05 -1.99
N CYS A 341 -13.32 -16.77 -2.26
CA CYS A 341 -12.48 -15.68 -1.76
C CYS A 341 -13.31 -14.75 -0.87
N MET A 342 -13.58 -15.20 0.36
CA MET A 342 -14.49 -14.53 1.30
C MET A 342 -13.74 -13.64 2.29
N LEU A 343 -14.45 -12.67 2.86
CA LEU A 343 -13.99 -11.88 3.99
C LEU A 343 -13.39 -12.77 5.09
N THR A 344 -12.09 -12.62 5.34
CA THR A 344 -11.33 -13.49 6.25
C THR A 344 -10.65 -12.62 7.31
N PRO A 345 -10.88 -12.87 8.62
CA PRO A 345 -10.10 -12.23 9.67
C PRO A 345 -8.60 -12.37 9.43
N THR A 346 -7.80 -11.41 9.90
CA THR A 346 -6.35 -11.25 9.62
C THR A 346 -5.97 -10.82 8.19
N LEU A 347 -6.93 -10.67 7.26
CA LEU A 347 -6.75 -9.94 6.01
C LEU A 347 -7.49 -8.60 6.05
N PRO A 348 -6.88 -7.50 5.58
CA PRO A 348 -7.52 -6.19 5.63
C PRO A 348 -8.72 -6.13 4.68
N VAL A 349 -9.74 -5.38 5.09
CA VAL A 349 -10.94 -5.08 4.31
C VAL A 349 -10.85 -3.63 3.85
N LYS A 350 -11.11 -3.37 2.57
CA LYS A 350 -11.10 -2.01 2.06
C LYS A 350 -12.15 -1.17 2.80
N PRO A 351 -11.76 -0.04 3.40
CA PRO A 351 -12.68 0.72 4.24
C PRO A 351 -13.78 1.38 3.44
N MET A 352 -14.99 1.43 4.01
CA MET A 352 -16.05 2.30 3.52
C MET A 352 -15.62 3.77 3.67
N LEU A 353 -15.76 4.56 2.60
CA LEU A 353 -15.37 5.97 2.57
C LEU A 353 -16.61 6.88 2.71
N ALA A 354 -16.40 8.09 3.22
CA ALA A 354 -17.44 9.10 3.33
C ALA A 354 -17.44 10.04 2.11
N LYS A 355 -18.63 10.53 1.76
CA LYS A 355 -18.79 11.67 0.85
C LYS A 355 -18.99 12.93 1.69
N ILE A 356 -18.34 14.02 1.27
CA ILE A 356 -18.44 15.31 1.95
C ILE A 356 -19.75 15.98 1.51
N GLU A 357 -20.56 16.38 2.48
CA GLU A 357 -21.74 17.24 2.30
C GLU A 357 -21.51 18.56 3.04
N LYS A 358 -22.06 19.66 2.53
CA LYS A 358 -21.75 21.02 3.02
C LYS A 358 -22.76 21.53 4.03
N ALA A 359 -24.00 21.07 3.97
CA ALA A 359 -25.08 21.49 4.85
C ALA A 359 -25.91 20.30 5.32
N ALA A 360 -26.56 20.42 6.48
CA ALA A 360 -27.45 19.39 7.02
C ALA A 360 -28.64 19.08 6.07
N ASP A 361 -29.18 20.09 5.38
CA ASP A 361 -30.21 19.90 4.35
C ASP A 361 -29.75 19.00 3.19
N ASP A 362 -28.46 19.05 2.83
CA ASP A 362 -27.90 18.18 1.77
C ASP A 362 -27.91 16.72 2.21
N ILE A 363 -27.68 16.47 3.50
CA ILE A 363 -27.69 15.14 4.11
C ILE A 363 -29.10 14.55 4.03
N LEU A 364 -30.13 15.30 4.46
CA LEU A 364 -31.52 14.86 4.40
C LEU A 364 -31.98 14.58 2.97
N ARG A 365 -31.65 15.49 2.04
CA ARG A 365 -31.95 15.30 0.61
C ARG A 365 -31.27 14.07 0.04
N ARG A 366 -30.02 13.79 0.40
CA ARG A 366 -29.28 12.60 -0.05
C ARG A 366 -29.90 11.30 0.47
N PHE A 367 -30.38 11.28 1.70
CA PHE A 367 -30.97 10.08 2.29
C PHE A 367 -32.43 9.87 1.90
N GLU A 368 -33.09 10.87 1.29
CA GLU A 368 -34.43 10.75 0.70
C GLU A 368 -35.46 10.18 1.69
N GLY A 369 -35.43 10.66 2.94
CA GLY A 369 -36.33 10.22 4.01
C GLY A 369 -36.00 8.83 4.60
N LYS A 370 -34.91 8.18 4.16
CA LYS A 370 -34.45 6.92 4.76
C LYS A 370 -33.84 7.20 6.13
N PRO A 371 -34.09 6.36 7.16
CA PRO A 371 -33.46 6.49 8.45
C PRO A 371 -31.93 6.41 8.36
N PHE A 372 -31.23 7.30 9.06
CA PHE A 372 -29.77 7.32 9.18
C PHE A 372 -29.36 7.62 10.63
N THR A 373 -28.07 7.46 10.92
CA THR A 373 -27.45 7.83 12.19
C THR A 373 -26.41 8.92 11.96
N CYS A 374 -26.29 9.84 12.91
CA CYS A 374 -25.17 10.77 13.01
C CYS A 374 -24.18 10.22 14.05
N GLU A 375 -22.90 10.24 13.74
CA GLU A 375 -21.83 9.80 14.65
C GLU A 375 -20.75 10.88 14.72
N PHE A 376 -20.13 11.03 15.89
CA PHE A 376 -18.99 11.91 16.05
C PHE A 376 -17.87 11.46 15.11
N LYS A 377 -17.34 12.40 14.33
CA LYS A 377 -16.18 12.15 13.48
C LYS A 377 -14.90 12.43 14.28
N TYR A 378 -14.36 11.38 14.88
CA TYR A 378 -13.12 11.45 15.65
C TYR A 378 -11.90 11.85 14.77
N ASP A 379 -10.95 12.54 15.40
CA ASP A 379 -9.68 12.98 14.78
C ASP A 379 -8.53 12.08 15.25
N GLY A 380 -8.38 10.94 14.57
CA GLY A 380 -7.41 9.93 14.95
C GLY A 380 -6.86 9.18 13.73
N GLU A 381 -6.51 7.91 13.96
CA GLU A 381 -6.14 6.99 12.91
C GLU A 381 -7.14 5.84 12.85
N ARG A 382 -7.81 5.70 11.70
CA ARG A 382 -8.68 4.56 11.44
C ARG A 382 -7.90 3.26 11.62
N SER A 383 -8.44 2.41 12.48
CA SER A 383 -7.84 1.17 12.95
C SER A 383 -8.86 0.04 12.78
N GLN A 384 -8.64 -0.80 11.78
CA GLN A 384 -9.43 -2.00 11.56
C GLN A 384 -8.83 -3.13 12.40
N ILE A 385 -9.54 -3.53 13.46
CA ILE A 385 -9.05 -4.48 14.46
C ILE A 385 -9.58 -5.87 14.10
N HIS A 386 -8.67 -6.77 13.72
CA HIS A 386 -8.96 -8.17 13.47
C HIS A 386 -8.52 -8.98 14.68
N TYR A 387 -9.36 -9.94 15.07
CA TYR A 387 -9.05 -10.87 16.13
C TYR A 387 -9.56 -12.27 15.79
N VAL A 388 -8.75 -13.28 16.08
CA VAL A 388 -9.12 -14.70 15.97
C VAL A 388 -8.55 -15.46 17.16
N ARG A 389 -9.40 -16.22 17.84
CA ARG A 389 -9.05 -17.28 18.77
C ARG A 389 -9.37 -18.62 18.12
N ARG A 390 -8.35 -19.46 17.94
CA ARG A 390 -8.46 -20.80 17.36
C ARG A 390 -8.77 -21.84 18.42
N ASP A 391 -9.19 -23.03 17.98
CA ASP A 391 -9.55 -24.15 18.86
C ASP A 391 -8.37 -24.69 19.68
N ASP A 392 -7.13 -24.49 19.19
CA ASP A 392 -5.90 -24.84 19.91
C ASP A 392 -5.52 -23.83 21.02
N GLY A 393 -6.36 -22.81 21.22
CA GLY A 393 -6.14 -21.74 22.19
C GLY A 393 -5.21 -20.64 21.70
N SER A 394 -4.66 -20.73 20.49
CA SER A 394 -3.87 -19.64 19.91
C SER A 394 -4.76 -18.44 19.58
N GLU A 395 -4.25 -17.25 19.86
CA GLU A 395 -4.92 -15.98 19.62
C GLU A 395 -4.06 -15.14 18.69
N GLU A 396 -4.70 -14.45 17.75
CA GLU A 396 -4.05 -13.57 16.80
C GLU A 396 -4.84 -12.27 16.71
N CYS A 397 -4.17 -11.15 16.92
CA CYS A 397 -4.69 -9.82 16.68
C CYS A 397 -3.86 -9.15 15.59
N VAL A 398 -4.55 -8.57 14.61
CA VAL A 398 -3.92 -7.73 13.59
C VAL A 398 -4.69 -6.43 13.46
N ILE A 399 -3.98 -5.30 13.50
CA ILE A 399 -4.58 -3.97 13.38
C ILE A 399 -4.11 -3.36 12.06
N PHE A 400 -5.05 -3.06 11.17
CA PHE A 400 -4.75 -2.43 9.89
C PHE A 400 -5.10 -0.95 9.89
N SER A 401 -4.27 -0.15 9.21
CA SER A 401 -4.56 1.24 8.91
C SER A 401 -5.65 1.36 7.83
N ARG A 402 -6.12 2.59 7.58
CA ARG A 402 -6.99 2.91 6.44
C ARG A 402 -6.48 2.39 5.10
N ASN A 403 -5.17 2.33 4.89
CA ASN A 403 -4.55 1.90 3.64
C ASN A 403 -4.04 0.46 3.72
N ALA A 404 -4.61 -0.35 4.62
CA ALA A 404 -4.24 -1.76 4.81
C ALA A 404 -2.81 -1.99 5.31
N GLU A 405 -2.11 -0.97 5.82
CA GLU A 405 -0.80 -1.13 6.45
C GLU A 405 -0.95 -1.84 7.80
N ASN A 406 -0.07 -2.80 8.10
CA ASN A 406 -0.08 -3.50 9.38
C ASN A 406 0.48 -2.60 10.50
N ASN A 407 -0.42 -2.12 11.36
CA ASN A 407 -0.16 -1.26 12.50
C ASN A 407 -0.16 -2.01 13.85
N THR A 408 -0.16 -3.34 13.84
CA THR A 408 -0.21 -4.14 15.09
C THR A 408 0.92 -3.77 16.06
N GLY A 409 2.15 -3.59 15.55
CA GLY A 409 3.30 -3.18 16.37
C GLY A 409 3.24 -1.73 16.87
N LYS A 410 2.37 -0.89 16.31
CA LYS A 410 2.12 0.49 16.76
C LYS A 410 1.16 0.52 17.96
N TYR A 411 0.28 -0.46 18.06
CA TYR A 411 -0.83 -0.50 19.02
C TYR A 411 -0.88 -1.78 19.88
N PRO A 412 0.21 -2.14 20.58
CA PRO A 412 0.18 -3.30 21.46
C PRO A 412 -0.82 -3.15 22.62
N ASP A 413 -1.03 -1.93 23.12
CA ASP A 413 -2.04 -1.60 24.15
C ASP A 413 -3.49 -1.84 23.70
N ILE A 414 -3.82 -1.65 22.42
CA ILE A 414 -5.13 -2.02 21.87
C ILE A 414 -5.25 -3.54 21.81
N ALA A 415 -4.21 -4.22 21.30
CA ALA A 415 -4.22 -5.66 21.12
C ALA A 415 -4.34 -6.42 22.46
N SER A 416 -3.66 -5.96 23.51
CA SER A 416 -3.74 -6.57 24.85
C SER A 416 -5.08 -6.33 25.54
N SER A 417 -5.77 -5.24 25.22
CA SER A 417 -7.06 -4.87 25.81
C SER A 417 -8.26 -5.64 25.24
N ILE A 418 -8.10 -6.47 24.21
CA ILE A 418 -9.21 -7.17 23.51
C ILE A 418 -10.10 -7.96 24.47
N LYS A 419 -9.50 -8.68 25.42
CA LYS A 419 -10.24 -9.51 26.38
C LYS A 419 -11.04 -8.71 27.39
N GLU A 420 -10.75 -7.41 27.54
CA GLU A 420 -11.50 -6.53 28.43
C GLU A 420 -12.78 -6.02 27.77
N PHE A 421 -12.75 -5.77 26.46
CA PHE A 421 -13.89 -5.20 25.74
C PHE A 421 -14.70 -6.22 24.92
N ALA A 422 -14.15 -7.39 24.57
CA ALA A 422 -14.88 -8.46 23.89
C ALA A 422 -15.43 -9.48 24.88
N LYS A 423 -16.71 -9.85 24.75
CA LYS A 423 -17.31 -10.89 25.61
C LYS A 423 -16.61 -12.26 25.37
N PRO A 424 -16.58 -13.17 26.37
CA PRO A 424 -15.93 -14.48 26.23
C PRO A 424 -16.47 -15.36 25.09
N SER A 425 -17.72 -15.15 24.69
CA SER A 425 -18.38 -15.83 23.56
C SER A 425 -17.87 -15.39 22.19
N VAL A 426 -17.10 -14.29 22.11
CA VAL A 426 -16.50 -13.81 20.87
C VAL A 426 -15.21 -14.58 20.60
N THR A 427 -15.19 -15.35 19.53
CA THR A 427 -14.02 -16.12 19.07
C THR A 427 -13.29 -15.43 17.93
N SER A 428 -13.98 -14.66 17.10
CA SER A 428 -13.38 -13.92 16.00
C SER A 428 -14.19 -12.69 15.63
N PHE A 429 -13.52 -11.61 15.23
CA PHE A 429 -14.19 -10.40 14.77
C PHE A 429 -13.33 -9.52 13.86
N ILE A 430 -13.99 -8.61 13.16
CA ILE A 430 -13.38 -7.45 12.49
C ILE A 430 -14.16 -6.20 12.93
N LEU A 431 -13.54 -5.36 13.75
CA LEU A 431 -14.08 -4.07 14.18
C LEU A 431 -13.47 -2.93 13.36
N ASP A 432 -14.29 -1.94 13.01
CA ASP A 432 -13.83 -0.69 12.42
C ASP A 432 -13.90 0.41 13.47
N CYS A 433 -12.74 1.00 13.77
CA CYS A 433 -12.56 1.92 14.88
C CYS A 433 -11.74 3.14 14.45
N GLU A 434 -11.86 4.23 15.21
CA GLU A 434 -10.87 5.30 15.21
C GLU A 434 -10.00 5.18 16.47
N ALA A 435 -8.68 5.03 16.32
CA ALA A 435 -7.74 5.13 17.43
C ALA A 435 -7.38 6.60 17.65
N VAL A 436 -7.71 7.15 18.81
CA VAL A 436 -7.58 8.58 19.12
C VAL A 436 -6.58 8.75 20.26
N ALA A 437 -5.69 9.74 20.16
CA ALA A 437 -4.80 10.07 21.28
C ALA A 437 -5.63 10.46 22.51
N TRP A 438 -5.29 9.91 23.66
CA TRP A 438 -6.12 9.97 24.86
C TRP A 438 -5.30 10.26 26.10
N ASP A 439 -5.73 11.26 26.86
CA ASP A 439 -5.19 11.57 28.17
C ASP A 439 -5.86 10.68 29.22
N ARG A 440 -5.15 9.64 29.66
CA ARG A 440 -5.67 8.66 30.63
C ARG A 440 -5.91 9.25 32.03
N ALA A 441 -5.25 10.35 32.38
CA ALA A 441 -5.43 10.99 33.69
C ALA A 441 -6.70 11.84 33.73
N THR A 442 -7.00 12.55 32.64
CA THR A 442 -8.15 13.45 32.57
C THR A 442 -9.37 12.85 31.86
N GLY A 443 -9.19 11.74 31.14
CA GLY A 443 -10.26 11.13 30.34
C GLY A 443 -10.67 11.98 29.14
N LYS A 444 -9.71 12.64 28.48
CA LYS A 444 -9.97 13.58 27.37
C LYS A 444 -9.23 13.21 26.09
N ILE A 445 -9.85 13.54 24.96
CA ILE A 445 -9.25 13.46 23.63
C ILE A 445 -8.05 14.41 23.54
N ARG A 446 -7.00 13.98 22.85
CA ARG A 446 -5.87 14.81 22.41
C ARG A 446 -5.82 14.87 20.89
N SER A 447 -5.11 15.88 20.39
CA SER A 447 -5.00 16.17 18.96
C SER A 447 -4.39 15.01 18.15
N PHE A 448 -4.73 14.94 16.86
CA PHE A 448 -4.05 14.06 15.91
C PHE A 448 -2.53 14.29 15.85
N GLN A 449 -2.05 15.52 16.02
CA GLN A 449 -0.61 15.81 16.06
C GLN A 449 0.08 15.04 17.20
N THR A 450 -0.56 14.96 18.37
CA THR A 450 -0.08 14.13 19.49
C THR A 450 -0.09 12.64 19.13
N LEU A 451 -1.12 12.16 18.42
CA LEU A 451 -1.16 10.78 17.95
C LEU A 451 0.00 10.49 16.97
N SER A 452 0.29 11.43 16.07
CA SER A 452 1.31 11.27 15.02
C SER A 452 2.73 11.12 15.56
N SER A 453 3.02 11.59 16.78
CA SER A 453 4.32 11.40 17.44
C SER A 453 4.48 10.00 18.04
N ARG A 454 3.44 9.16 18.04
CA ARG A 454 3.51 7.78 18.51
C ARG A 454 4.42 6.96 17.61
N LYS A 455 5.38 6.24 18.20
CA LYS A 455 6.32 5.36 17.48
C LYS A 455 5.57 4.35 16.60
N LYS A 456 6.02 4.15 15.36
CA LYS A 456 5.43 3.17 14.42
C LYS A 456 5.51 1.72 14.89
N LYS A 457 6.50 1.40 15.71
CA LYS A 457 6.67 0.09 16.32
C LYS A 457 7.26 0.27 17.71
N VAL A 458 6.73 -0.48 18.65
CA VAL A 458 7.19 -0.50 20.04
C VAL A 458 7.44 -1.96 20.44
N ALA A 459 8.52 -2.21 21.19
CA ALA A 459 8.85 -3.56 21.64
C ALA A 459 8.03 -3.97 22.88
N ASP A 460 7.77 -3.01 23.77
CA ASP A 460 7.08 -3.21 25.04
C ASP A 460 6.04 -2.09 25.29
N GLU A 461 4.91 -2.41 25.92
CA GLU A 461 3.87 -1.41 26.21
C GLU A 461 4.33 -0.29 27.16
N SER A 462 5.34 -0.53 27.99
CA SER A 462 5.93 0.48 28.89
C SER A 462 6.61 1.64 28.15
N GLU A 463 6.99 1.44 26.88
CA GLU A 463 7.56 2.50 26.03
C GLU A 463 6.49 3.41 25.40
N ILE A 464 5.19 3.14 25.63
CA ILE A 464 4.09 3.95 25.09
C ILE A 464 4.01 5.26 25.87
N THR A 465 4.39 6.35 25.19
CA THR A 465 4.27 7.72 25.73
C THR A 465 2.93 8.38 25.42
N VAL A 466 2.26 7.95 24.35
CA VAL A 466 0.96 8.49 23.92
C VAL A 466 -0.10 7.41 24.04
N GLY A 467 -0.90 7.49 25.10
CA GLY A 467 -2.07 6.63 25.28
C GLY A 467 -3.12 6.85 24.20
N VAL A 468 -3.90 5.82 23.91
CA VAL A 468 -5.02 5.87 22.95
C VAL A 468 -6.29 5.30 23.54
N CYS A 469 -7.42 5.77 23.02
CA CYS A 469 -8.74 5.17 23.20
C CYS A 469 -9.32 4.85 21.81
N CYS A 470 -9.86 3.65 21.65
CA CYS A 470 -10.56 3.21 20.44
C CYS A 470 -12.02 3.61 20.49
N PHE A 471 -12.51 4.22 19.41
CA PHE A 471 -13.92 4.51 19.19
C PHE A 471 -14.45 3.62 18.07
N ALA A 472 -15.14 2.54 18.43
CA ALA A 472 -15.71 1.58 17.49
C ALA A 472 -17.01 2.12 16.88
N PHE A 473 -17.09 2.09 15.54
CA PHE A 473 -18.25 2.58 14.80
C PHE A 473 -18.88 1.52 13.88
N ASP A 474 -18.19 0.41 13.57
CA ASP A 474 -18.78 -0.68 12.78
C ASP A 474 -18.21 -2.07 13.17
N LEU A 475 -18.97 -3.11 12.84
CA LEU A 475 -18.59 -4.51 13.00
C LEU A 475 -18.81 -5.24 11.68
N LEU A 476 -17.72 -5.72 11.07
CA LEU A 476 -17.71 -6.27 9.72
C LEU A 476 -17.78 -7.80 9.69
N PHE A 477 -17.35 -8.46 10.77
CA PHE A 477 -17.32 -9.91 10.91
C PHE A 477 -17.45 -10.29 12.39
N LEU A 478 -18.15 -11.38 12.66
CA LEU A 478 -18.30 -11.91 14.02
C LEU A 478 -18.45 -13.43 13.99
N ASN A 479 -17.63 -14.14 14.77
CA ASN A 479 -17.75 -15.58 15.04
C ASN A 479 -17.96 -16.46 13.81
N GLY A 480 -17.17 -16.25 12.75
CA GLY A 480 -17.27 -17.01 11.50
C GLY A 480 -18.19 -16.39 10.45
N GLU A 481 -19.00 -15.38 10.80
CA GLU A 481 -19.98 -14.79 9.90
C GLU A 481 -19.57 -13.39 9.39
N PRO A 482 -19.49 -13.17 8.07
CA PRO A 482 -19.33 -11.85 7.50
C PRO A 482 -20.63 -11.03 7.59
N LEU A 483 -20.55 -9.83 8.16
CA LEU A 483 -21.71 -8.98 8.42
C LEU A 483 -21.87 -7.85 7.39
N ILE A 484 -20.89 -7.65 6.51
CA ILE A 484 -20.84 -6.53 5.53
C ILE A 484 -22.05 -6.43 4.58
N ARG A 485 -22.77 -7.53 4.36
CA ARG A 485 -24.01 -7.57 3.56
C ARG A 485 -25.27 -7.23 4.38
N MET A 486 -25.16 -7.15 5.70
CA MET A 486 -26.26 -6.77 6.59
C MET A 486 -26.40 -5.23 6.68
N PRO A 487 -27.61 -4.71 6.94
CA PRO A 487 -27.81 -3.28 7.21
C PRO A 487 -27.00 -2.80 8.44
N LEU A 488 -26.51 -1.55 8.40
CA LEU A 488 -25.72 -0.95 9.49
C LEU A 488 -26.41 -1.07 10.86
N ARG A 489 -27.73 -0.90 10.92
CA ARG A 489 -28.50 -1.06 12.16
C ARG A 489 -28.22 -2.41 12.84
N LYS A 490 -28.23 -3.51 12.07
CA LYS A 490 -28.00 -4.85 12.61
C LYS A 490 -26.56 -5.07 13.03
N ARG A 491 -25.60 -4.55 12.26
CA ARG A 491 -24.18 -4.60 12.61
C ARG A 491 -23.89 -3.84 13.91
N ARG A 492 -24.50 -2.66 14.08
CA ARG A 492 -24.40 -1.83 15.29
C ARG A 492 -25.04 -2.49 16.51
N GLU A 493 -26.18 -3.15 16.33
CA GLU A 493 -26.82 -3.96 17.39
C GLU A 493 -25.88 -5.08 17.86
N LEU A 494 -25.36 -5.89 16.93
CA LEU A 494 -24.42 -6.99 17.24
C LEU A 494 -23.14 -6.46 17.90
N MET A 495 -22.61 -5.32 17.44
CA MET A 495 -21.46 -4.67 18.05
C MET A 495 -21.74 -4.28 19.51
N ARG A 496 -22.89 -3.66 19.80
CA ARG A 496 -23.25 -3.27 21.17
C ARG A 496 -23.62 -4.46 22.06
N GLU A 497 -24.09 -5.54 21.45
CA GLU A 497 -24.41 -6.79 22.14
C GLU A 497 -23.15 -7.56 22.55
N HIS A 498 -22.12 -7.62 21.70
CA HIS A 498 -20.97 -8.50 21.91
C HIS A 498 -19.74 -7.82 22.50
N PHE A 499 -19.71 -6.49 22.55
CA PHE A 499 -18.60 -5.71 23.07
C PHE A 499 -19.04 -4.77 24.20
N LEU A 500 -18.11 -4.41 25.08
CA LEU A 500 -18.34 -3.61 26.29
C LEU A 500 -17.39 -2.41 26.31
N PRO A 501 -17.89 -1.18 26.54
CA PRO A 501 -17.03 -0.03 26.77
C PRO A 501 -16.10 -0.25 27.97
N VAL A 502 -14.83 0.07 27.79
CA VAL A 502 -13.80 0.02 28.83
C VAL A 502 -13.23 1.44 28.98
N PRO A 503 -13.39 2.08 30.16
CA PRO A 503 -12.91 3.45 30.38
C PRO A 503 -11.45 3.64 29.95
N ASN A 504 -11.18 4.74 29.24
CA ASN A 504 -9.85 5.11 28.73
C ASN A 504 -9.22 4.15 27.70
N LYS A 505 -9.93 3.12 27.23
CA LYS A 505 -9.39 2.12 26.29
C LYS A 505 -10.29 1.90 25.08
N PHE A 506 -11.58 1.66 25.31
CA PHE A 506 -12.53 1.29 24.26
C PHE A 506 -13.90 1.89 24.51
N GLN A 507 -14.48 2.55 23.52
CA GLN A 507 -15.81 3.13 23.56
C GLN A 507 -16.51 2.90 22.22
N PHE A 508 -17.84 2.93 22.22
CA PHE A 508 -18.58 3.08 20.97
C PHE A 508 -18.56 4.54 20.53
N ALA A 509 -18.60 4.77 19.22
CA ALA A 509 -18.81 6.11 18.69
C ALA A 509 -20.08 6.73 19.28
N ILE A 510 -19.97 7.99 19.70
CA ILE A 510 -21.10 8.77 20.18
C ILE A 510 -22.02 9.00 18.98
N SER A 511 -23.26 8.52 19.09
CA SER A 511 -24.20 8.46 17.98
C SER A 511 -25.59 8.93 18.37
N LYS A 512 -26.32 9.54 17.44
CA LYS A 512 -27.76 9.80 17.54
C LYS A 512 -28.44 9.51 16.20
N ASP A 513 -29.61 8.87 16.26
CA ASP A 513 -30.47 8.70 15.09
C ASP A 513 -31.38 9.95 15.02
N LEU A 514 -31.18 10.80 14.01
CA LEU A 514 -31.77 12.14 13.90
C LEU A 514 -32.50 12.31 12.57
N THR A 515 -33.55 13.14 12.55
CA THR A 515 -34.34 13.44 11.34
C THR A 515 -34.47 14.93 11.04
N GLU A 516 -34.35 15.79 12.04
CA GLU A 516 -34.52 17.24 11.91
C GLU A 516 -33.19 17.97 11.72
N VAL A 517 -33.20 19.04 10.93
CA VAL A 517 -32.00 19.82 10.59
C VAL A 517 -31.38 20.45 11.82
N GLU A 518 -32.22 21.02 12.69
CA GLU A 518 -31.81 21.70 13.92
C GLU A 518 -31.11 20.74 14.89
N ASP A 519 -31.64 19.53 15.07
CA ASP A 519 -31.05 18.51 15.94
C ASP A 519 -29.69 18.03 15.41
N ILE A 520 -29.57 17.88 14.08
CA ILE A 520 -28.31 17.51 13.43
C ILE A 520 -27.26 18.61 13.65
N GLN A 521 -27.66 19.88 13.53
CA GLN A 521 -26.80 21.03 13.72
C GLN A 521 -26.34 21.14 15.19
N GLU A 522 -27.24 20.97 16.16
CA GLU A 522 -26.89 20.95 17.59
C GLU A 522 -25.91 19.80 17.89
N PHE A 523 -26.14 18.61 17.32
CA PHE A 523 -25.25 17.47 17.51
C PHE A 523 -23.88 17.68 16.86
N LEU A 524 -23.82 18.37 15.72
CA LEU A 524 -22.59 18.78 15.06
C LEU A 524 -21.81 19.77 15.94
N GLU A 525 -22.45 20.80 16.48
CA GLU A 525 -21.82 21.77 17.38
C GLU A 525 -21.25 21.08 18.63
N LYS A 526 -22.01 20.15 19.21
CA LYS A 526 -21.55 19.33 20.34
C LYS A 526 -20.35 18.45 20.00
N SER A 527 -20.20 18.02 18.74
CA SER A 527 -19.05 17.21 18.33
C SER A 527 -17.75 18.00 18.18
N VAL A 528 -17.87 19.33 18.01
CA VAL A 528 -16.76 20.26 17.83
C VAL A 528 -16.34 20.87 19.18
N ALA A 529 -17.30 21.11 20.07
CA ALA A 529 -17.08 21.58 21.43
C ALA A 529 -16.41 20.52 22.31
#